data_AF-A0A7V3EK31-F1
#
_entry.id   AF-A0A7V3EK31-F1
#
_cell.length_a   1.000
_cell.length_b   1.000
_cell.length_c   1.000
_cell.angle_alpha   90.00
_cell.angle_beta   90.00
_cell.angle_gamma   90.00
#
_symmetry.space_group_name_H-M   'P 1'
#
loop_
_entity.id
_entity.type
_entity.pdbx_description
1 polymer ?
#
loop_
_entity_poly.entity_id
_entity_poly.type
_entity_poly.pdbx_seq_one_letter_code
_entity_poly.pdbx_strand_id
1 'polypeptide(L)'
;MNRARLAFTLIELVVVISIILIMAALLVPIVSNAILASREAAAKAVMDSIVMGLGQYYNECDAFPPDDSPSADCNECLTYYLTTHQKKGDRHVGGYLPVNRNMSRDSDGNGFWELYSPMGGKYEYRLLHGVGHLPIYVIVDPGHDRKLGGTIDPACGFVPDGSGAEKDNLIRTVQR
;
A
#
# COMPACT_ATOMS: atom_id res chain seq x y z
N MET A 1 -36.38 -40.81 42.33
CA MET A 1 -35.51 -39.63 42.05
C MET A 1 -35.99 -38.99 40.76
N ASN A 2 -36.97 -38.08 40.82
CA ASN A 2 -37.53 -37.43 39.63
C ASN A 2 -36.71 -36.19 39.31
N ARG A 3 -35.88 -36.26 38.26
CA ARG A 3 -35.21 -35.11 37.68
C ARG A 3 -36.25 -34.31 36.89
N ALA A 4 -36.62 -33.14 37.39
CA ALA A 4 -37.42 -32.18 36.64
C ALA A 4 -36.66 -31.81 35.36
N ARG A 5 -37.21 -32.13 34.20
CA ARG A 5 -36.66 -31.65 32.93
C ARG A 5 -37.11 -30.20 32.76
N LEU A 6 -36.18 -29.26 32.85
CA LEU A 6 -36.40 -27.87 32.45
C LEU A 6 -36.60 -27.84 30.94
N ALA A 7 -37.85 -27.65 30.51
CA ALA A 7 -38.17 -27.44 29.11
C ALA A 7 -38.07 -25.94 28.81
N PHE A 8 -37.28 -25.58 27.80
CA PHE A 8 -37.11 -24.21 27.34
C PHE A 8 -38.36 -23.79 26.55
N THR A 9 -38.88 -22.59 26.81
CA THR A 9 -40.03 -22.08 26.06
C THR A 9 -39.58 -21.48 24.73
N LEU A 10 -40.47 -21.54 23.72
CA LEU A 10 -40.23 -20.92 22.41
C LEU A 10 -39.97 -19.41 22.55
N ILE A 11 -40.67 -18.74 23.48
CA ILE A 11 -40.51 -17.30 23.71
C ILE A 11 -39.16 -16.94 24.31
N GLU A 12 -38.64 -17.74 25.25
CA GLU A 12 -37.30 -17.52 25.81
C GLU A 12 -36.23 -17.61 24.74
N LEU A 13 -36.35 -18.55 23.79
CA LEU A 13 -35.40 -18.66 22.69
C LEU A 13 -35.50 -17.46 21.74
N VAL A 14 -36.72 -17.02 21.43
CA VAL A 14 -36.98 -15.90 20.52
C VAL A 14 -36.41 -14.59 21.08
N VAL A 15 -36.61 -14.31 22.37
CA VAL A 15 -36.07 -13.09 22.99
C VAL A 15 -34.54 -13.05 22.95
N VAL A 16 -33.88 -14.18 23.21
CA VAL A 16 -32.42 -14.26 23.20
C VAL A 16 -31.86 -13.98 21.80
N ILE A 17 -32.41 -14.62 20.77
CA ILE A 17 -31.95 -14.37 19.40
C ILE A 17 -32.25 -12.93 18.97
N SER A 18 -33.37 -12.34 19.41
CA SER A 18 -33.69 -10.94 19.11
C SER A 18 -32.64 -9.98 19.68
N ILE A 19 -32.18 -10.19 20.92
CA ILE A 19 -31.14 -9.36 21.53
C ILE A 19 -29.80 -9.55 20.81
N ILE A 20 -29.42 -10.78 20.46
CA ILE A 20 -28.19 -11.06 19.70
C ILE A 20 -28.21 -10.35 18.34
N LEU A 21 -29.34 -10.36 17.64
CA LEU A 21 -29.48 -9.70 16.34
C LEU A 21 -29.37 -8.18 16.44
N ILE A 22 -29.95 -7.55 17.48
CA ILE A 22 -29.82 -6.11 17.72
C ILE A 22 -28.35 -5.74 17.99
N MET A 23 -27.66 -6.52 18.83
CA MET A 23 -26.24 -6.31 19.11
C MET A 23 -25.37 -6.49 17.87
N ALA A 24 -25.60 -7.55 17.09
CA ALA A 24 -24.87 -7.79 15.85
C ALA A 24 -25.08 -6.67 14.83
N ALA A 25 -26.31 -6.17 14.66
CA ALA A 25 -26.64 -5.11 13.70
C ALA A 25 -25.88 -3.80 13.97
N LEU A 26 -25.66 -3.44 15.24
CA LEU A 26 -24.90 -2.26 15.62
C LEU A 26 -23.38 -2.43 15.44
N LEU A 27 -22.88 -3.68 15.54
CA LEU A 27 -21.45 -3.97 15.47
C LEU A 27 -20.90 -4.00 14.04
N VAL A 28 -21.68 -4.50 13.06
CA VAL A 28 -21.24 -4.65 11.66
C VAL A 28 -20.60 -3.37 11.06
N PRO A 29 -21.24 -2.18 11.10
CA PRO A 29 -20.65 -0.98 10.50
C PRO A 29 -19.39 -0.48 11.21
N ILE A 30 -19.28 -0.73 12.52
CA ILE A 30 -18.11 -0.30 13.32
C ILE A 30 -16.90 -1.16 12.93
N VAL A 31 -17.10 -2.47 12.82
CA VAL A 31 -16.04 -3.40 12.45
C VAL A 31 -15.55 -3.16 11.02
N SER A 32 -16.44 -2.86 10.06
CA SER A 32 -16.02 -2.54 8.70
C SER A 32 -15.13 -1.30 8.64
N ASN A 33 -15.46 -0.25 9.39
CA ASN A 33 -14.67 0.98 9.44
C ASN A 33 -13.30 0.74 10.10
N ALA A 34 -13.25 -0.06 11.16
CA ALA A 34 -12.00 -0.42 11.83
C ALA A 34 -11.05 -1.19 10.89
N ILE A 35 -11.58 -2.09 10.05
CA ILE A 35 -10.78 -2.83 9.06
C ILE A 35 -10.23 -1.88 8.00
N LEU A 36 -11.03 -0.94 7.49
CA LEU A 36 -10.56 0.05 6.51
C LEU A 36 -9.42 0.89 7.09
N ALA A 37 -9.59 1.43 8.30
CA ALA A 37 -8.54 2.19 8.99
C ALA A 37 -7.27 1.36 9.23
N SER A 38 -7.41 0.06 9.57
CA SER A 38 -6.25 -0.83 9.74
C SER A 38 -5.47 -1.05 8.44
N ARG A 39 -6.16 -1.11 7.30
CA ARG A 39 -5.54 -1.27 5.98
C ARG A 39 -4.81 -0.01 5.56
N GLU A 40 -5.40 1.16 5.81
CA GLU A 40 -4.75 2.45 5.57
C GLU A 40 -3.49 2.61 6.45
N ALA A 41 -3.58 2.24 7.74
CA ALA A 41 -2.42 2.25 8.64
C ALA A 41 -1.31 1.29 8.16
N ALA A 42 -1.68 0.10 7.68
CA ALA A 42 -0.73 -0.84 7.10
C ALA A 42 -0.09 -0.29 5.82
N ALA A 43 -0.87 0.37 4.95
CA ALA A 43 -0.35 0.99 3.73
C ALA A 43 0.67 2.09 4.05
N LYS A 44 0.37 2.98 5.02
CA LYS A 44 1.32 3.99 5.49
C LYS A 44 2.63 3.36 6.01
N ALA A 45 2.54 2.29 6.79
CA ALA A 45 3.73 1.59 7.30
C ALA A 45 4.58 0.98 6.17
N VAL A 46 3.95 0.49 5.10
CA VAL A 46 4.66 0.00 3.91
C VAL A 46 5.29 1.15 3.14
N MET A 47 4.59 2.26 2.95
CA MET A 47 5.19 3.44 2.31
C MET A 47 6.41 3.94 3.09
N ASP A 48 6.34 3.96 4.42
CA ASP A 48 7.46 4.38 5.26
C ASP A 48 8.65 3.40 5.14
N SER A 49 8.40 2.09 4.96
CA SER A 49 9.48 1.12 4.70
C SER A 49 10.09 1.27 3.30
N ILE A 50 9.29 1.61 2.29
CA ILE A 50 9.78 1.96 0.95
C ILE A 50 10.67 3.21 1.02
N VAL A 51 10.22 4.26 1.71
CA VAL A 51 10.98 5.51 1.90
C VAL A 51 12.33 5.23 2.57
N MET A 52 12.32 4.43 3.64
CA MET A 52 13.55 4.00 4.31
C MET A 52 14.48 3.23 3.36
N GLY A 53 13.92 2.30 2.57
CA GLY A 53 14.68 1.52 1.59
C GLY A 53 15.29 2.38 0.47
N LEU A 54 14.56 3.39 0.01
CA LEU A 54 15.08 4.39 -0.95
C LEU A 54 16.21 5.22 -0.34
N GLY A 55 16.11 5.60 0.92
CA GLY A 55 17.18 6.29 1.64
C GLY A 55 18.45 5.43 1.74
N GLN A 56 18.30 4.14 2.02
CA GLN A 56 19.42 3.19 2.03
C GLN A 56 20.03 3.01 0.63
N TYR A 57 19.20 2.84 -0.40
CA TYR A 57 19.66 2.78 -1.79
C TYR A 57 20.47 4.02 -2.16
N TYR A 58 19.96 5.21 -1.85
CA TYR A 58 20.67 6.46 -2.14
C TYR A 58 22.00 6.54 -1.39
N ASN A 59 22.06 6.12 -0.12
CA ASN A 59 23.31 6.13 0.64
C ASN A 59 24.40 5.20 0.06
N GLU A 60 24.02 4.15 -0.65
CA GLU A 60 24.94 3.20 -1.26
C GLU A 60 25.28 3.52 -2.73
N CYS A 61 24.32 4.08 -3.47
CA CYS A 61 24.42 4.34 -4.90
C CYS A 61 24.65 5.83 -5.26
N ASP A 62 24.50 6.75 -4.29
CA ASP A 62 24.49 8.21 -4.46
C ASP A 62 23.51 8.72 -5.54
N ALA A 63 22.48 7.93 -5.84
CA ALA A 63 21.44 8.21 -6.81
C ALA A 63 20.14 7.50 -6.40
N PHE A 64 18.99 8.01 -6.84
CA PHE A 64 17.73 7.27 -6.72
C PHE A 64 17.60 6.22 -7.82
N PRO A 65 16.76 5.18 -7.63
CA PRO A 65 16.44 4.24 -8.69
C PRO A 65 15.82 4.95 -9.89
N PRO A 66 16.19 4.59 -11.13
CA PRO A 66 15.60 5.18 -12.33
C PRO A 66 14.09 4.88 -12.38
N ASP A 67 13.35 5.82 -12.97
CA ASP A 67 11.91 5.71 -13.24
C ASP A 67 11.60 5.46 -14.71
N ASP A 68 12.61 5.44 -15.58
CA ASP A 68 12.50 5.28 -17.02
C ASP A 68 13.11 3.96 -17.51
N SER A 69 12.31 2.89 -17.56
CA SER A 69 12.67 1.68 -18.30
C SER A 69 11.78 1.54 -19.54
N PRO A 70 12.36 1.27 -20.73
CA PRO A 70 11.56 1.04 -21.94
C PRO A 70 10.80 -0.29 -21.92
N SER A 71 11.16 -1.20 -21.01
CA SER A 71 10.58 -2.55 -20.93
C SER A 71 9.89 -2.83 -19.60
N ALA A 72 9.78 -1.84 -18.73
CA ALA A 72 9.16 -2.00 -17.43
C ALA A 72 8.45 -0.71 -17.00
N ASP A 73 7.26 -0.85 -16.42
CA ASP A 73 6.56 0.26 -15.78
C ASP A 73 7.43 0.82 -14.65
N CYS A 74 7.23 2.09 -14.29
CA CYS A 74 7.93 2.68 -13.15
C CYS A 74 7.85 1.71 -11.96
N ASN A 75 6.65 1.34 -11.51
CA ASN A 75 6.46 0.44 -10.35
C ASN A 75 7.39 -0.81 -10.33
N GLU A 76 7.58 -1.46 -11.47
CA GLU A 76 8.44 -2.63 -11.62
C GLU A 76 9.92 -2.30 -11.40
N CYS A 77 10.38 -1.17 -11.93
CA CYS A 77 11.73 -0.68 -11.70
C CYS A 77 12.00 -0.48 -10.20
N LEU A 78 11.13 0.22 -9.46
CA LEU A 78 11.29 0.39 -8.01
C LEU A 78 11.33 -0.95 -7.29
N THR A 79 10.42 -1.85 -7.65
CA THR A 79 10.37 -3.18 -7.04
C THR A 79 11.68 -3.92 -7.29
N TYR A 80 12.18 -3.90 -8.52
CA TYR A 80 13.45 -4.52 -8.89
C TYR A 80 14.62 -3.97 -8.06
N TYR A 81 14.78 -2.65 -7.97
CA TYR A 81 15.90 -2.03 -7.27
C TYR A 81 15.82 -2.13 -5.74
N LEU A 82 14.62 -2.12 -5.16
CA LEU A 82 14.45 -2.22 -3.71
C LEU A 82 14.49 -3.65 -3.19
N THR A 83 14.03 -4.62 -3.98
CA THR A 83 13.88 -6.00 -3.50
C THR A 83 14.97 -6.94 -3.98
N THR A 84 15.53 -6.71 -5.16
CA THR A 84 16.51 -7.62 -5.75
C THR A 84 17.91 -7.25 -5.28
N HIS A 85 18.67 -8.25 -4.83
CA HIS A 85 20.09 -8.07 -4.59
C HIS A 85 20.83 -8.01 -5.91
N GLN A 86 21.52 -6.90 -6.15
CA GLN A 86 22.41 -6.69 -7.29
C GLN A 86 23.87 -6.70 -6.84
N LYS A 87 24.75 -7.14 -7.73
CA LYS A 87 26.19 -7.05 -7.56
C LYS A 87 26.72 -5.89 -8.39
N LYS A 88 27.20 -4.84 -7.74
CA LYS A 88 27.88 -3.70 -8.38
C LYS A 88 29.39 -3.84 -8.10
N GLY A 89 30.08 -4.63 -8.93
CA GLY A 89 31.44 -5.09 -8.64
C GLY A 89 31.46 -6.05 -7.45
N ASP A 90 32.32 -5.82 -6.47
CA ASP A 90 32.40 -6.62 -5.22
C ASP A 90 31.35 -6.23 -4.16
N ARG A 91 30.58 -5.14 -4.39
CA ARG A 91 29.56 -4.66 -3.46
C ARG A 91 28.22 -5.32 -3.74
N HIS A 92 27.57 -5.82 -2.68
CA HIS A 92 26.19 -6.27 -2.71
C HIS A 92 25.30 -5.07 -2.39
N VAL A 93 24.44 -4.70 -3.32
CA VAL A 93 23.55 -3.53 -3.26
C VAL A 93 22.13 -4.08 -3.50
N GLY A 94 21.17 -3.81 -2.62
CA GLY A 94 19.79 -4.30 -2.77
C GLY A 94 19.26 -5.08 -1.57
N GLY A 95 17.98 -5.45 -1.64
CA GLY A 95 17.25 -6.07 -0.52
C GLY A 95 16.90 -5.07 0.58
N TYR A 96 16.64 -3.82 0.21
CA TYR A 96 16.26 -2.74 1.12
C TYR A 96 14.80 -2.85 1.58
N LEU A 97 13.96 -3.52 0.78
CA LEU A 97 12.59 -3.83 1.11
C LEU A 97 12.41 -5.35 1.21
N PRO A 98 11.88 -5.89 2.32
CA PRO A 98 11.62 -7.31 2.44
C PRO A 98 10.56 -7.74 1.41
N VAL A 99 10.88 -8.76 0.61
CA VAL A 99 9.93 -9.34 -0.34
C VAL A 99 8.81 -10.02 0.42
N ASN A 100 7.64 -9.38 0.45
CA ASN A 100 6.41 -9.98 0.95
C ASN A 100 5.56 -10.42 -0.23
N ARG A 101 5.24 -11.72 -0.33
CA ARG A 101 4.40 -12.27 -1.42
C ARG A 101 3.02 -11.61 -1.51
N ASN A 102 2.55 -10.99 -0.43
CA ASN A 102 1.26 -10.29 -0.40
C ASN A 102 1.35 -8.85 -0.93
N MET A 103 2.56 -8.33 -1.11
CA MET A 103 2.82 -6.96 -1.56
C MET A 103 3.43 -6.91 -2.95
N SER A 104 3.93 -8.03 -3.48
CA SER A 104 4.56 -8.07 -4.80
C SER A 104 3.86 -9.08 -5.70
N ARG A 105 3.44 -8.68 -6.90
CA ARG A 105 2.78 -9.54 -7.88
C ARG A 105 3.20 -9.14 -9.29
N ASP A 106 3.39 -10.12 -10.16
CA ASP A 106 3.50 -9.93 -11.61
C ASP A 106 2.07 -9.93 -12.20
N SER A 107 1.54 -8.75 -12.53
CA SER A 107 0.17 -8.56 -13.01
C SER A 107 0.04 -8.67 -14.52
N ASP A 108 1.09 -8.37 -15.28
CA ASP A 108 1.07 -8.36 -16.74
C ASP A 108 1.77 -9.60 -17.36
N GLY A 109 2.43 -10.41 -16.54
CA GLY A 109 3.10 -11.65 -16.93
C GLY A 109 4.45 -11.45 -17.60
N ASN A 110 5.04 -10.25 -17.50
CA ASN A 110 6.30 -9.91 -18.15
C ASN A 110 7.55 -10.41 -17.39
N GLY A 111 7.36 -10.99 -16.19
CA GLY A 111 8.43 -11.50 -15.32
C GLY A 111 9.01 -10.46 -14.37
N PHE A 112 8.57 -9.21 -14.43
CA PHE A 112 8.86 -8.15 -13.47
C PHE A 112 7.74 -8.08 -12.43
N TRP A 113 8.14 -7.89 -11.18
CA TRP A 113 7.20 -7.89 -10.07
C TRP A 113 6.81 -6.45 -9.78
N GLU A 114 5.52 -6.24 -9.55
CA GLU A 114 4.97 -4.94 -9.18
C GLU A 114 4.63 -4.91 -7.70
N LEU A 115 4.86 -3.77 -7.06
CA LEU A 115 4.54 -3.52 -5.67
C LEU A 115 3.10 -2.96 -5.54
N TYR A 116 2.32 -3.63 -4.70
CA TYR A 116 0.95 -3.33 -4.36
C TYR A 116 0.81 -2.89 -2.91
N SER A 117 -0.07 -1.93 -2.70
CA SER A 117 -0.56 -1.52 -1.39
C SER A 117 -1.35 -2.64 -0.72
N PRO A 118 -1.33 -2.74 0.63
CA PRO A 118 -2.29 -3.54 1.39
C PRO A 118 -3.76 -3.24 1.07
N MET A 119 -4.06 -2.06 0.49
CA MET A 119 -5.40 -1.68 0.02
C MET A 119 -5.74 -2.26 -1.36
N GLY A 120 -4.74 -2.82 -2.07
CA GLY A 120 -4.87 -3.52 -3.34
C GLY A 120 -4.60 -2.66 -4.57
N GLY A 121 -4.21 -1.40 -4.40
CA GLY A 121 -3.77 -0.53 -5.49
C GLY A 121 -2.29 -0.70 -5.82
N LYS A 122 -1.92 -0.51 -7.10
CA LYS A 122 -0.50 -0.47 -7.52
C LYS A 122 0.11 0.84 -7.05
N TYR A 123 1.29 0.81 -6.43
CA TYR A 123 1.99 2.06 -6.10
C TYR A 123 2.42 2.76 -7.39
N GLU A 124 2.27 4.07 -7.46
CA GLU A 124 2.85 4.86 -8.53
C GLU A 124 3.99 5.69 -7.97
N TYR A 125 5.03 5.90 -8.76
CA TYR A 125 6.12 6.76 -8.34
C TYR A 125 6.73 7.47 -9.54
N ARG A 126 7.45 8.54 -9.26
CA ARG A 126 8.23 9.27 -10.26
C ARG A 126 9.44 9.95 -9.63
N LEU A 127 10.51 10.04 -10.40
CA LEU A 127 11.68 10.83 -10.07
C LEU A 127 11.51 12.23 -10.67
N LEU A 128 11.51 13.26 -9.83
CA LEU A 128 11.45 14.63 -10.33
C LEU A 128 12.85 15.12 -10.70
N HIS A 129 13.02 15.39 -11.99
CA HIS A 129 14.22 16.00 -12.55
C HIS A 129 14.04 17.52 -12.62
N GLY A 130 14.17 18.19 -11.48
CA GLY A 130 14.12 19.66 -11.42
C GLY A 130 15.46 20.29 -11.84
N VAL A 131 15.42 21.33 -12.68
CA VAL A 131 16.62 22.13 -13.02
C VAL A 131 17.07 22.90 -11.77
N GLY A 132 18.17 22.47 -11.15
CA GLY A 132 18.77 23.16 -9.99
C GLY A 132 18.23 22.74 -8.60
N HIS A 133 17.34 21.75 -8.54
CA HIS A 133 16.88 21.15 -7.28
C HIS A 133 17.47 19.75 -7.10
N LEU A 134 17.66 19.35 -5.83
CA LEU A 134 18.03 17.97 -5.49
C LEU A 134 16.93 17.02 -6.00
N PRO A 135 17.28 15.82 -6.49
CA PRO A 135 16.28 14.89 -7.00
C PRO A 135 15.26 14.56 -5.90
N ILE A 136 13.98 14.70 -6.21
CA ILE A 136 12.88 14.35 -5.30
C ILE A 136 12.20 13.09 -5.83
N TYR A 137 12.09 12.09 -4.98
CA TYR A 137 11.32 10.88 -5.27
C TYR A 137 9.90 11.06 -4.75
N VAL A 138 8.87 10.90 -5.60
CA VAL A 138 7.46 10.93 -5.18
C VAL A 138 6.87 9.55 -5.31
N ILE A 139 6.19 9.09 -4.27
CA ILE A 139 5.48 7.80 -4.24
C ILE A 139 4.05 8.08 -3.83
N VAL A 140 3.12 7.47 -4.55
CA VAL A 140 1.68 7.63 -4.37
C VAL A 140 1.03 6.26 -4.24
N ASP A 141 0.31 6.06 -3.15
CA ASP A 141 -0.67 5.00 -3.01
C ASP A 141 -2.01 5.53 -3.52
N PRO A 142 -2.71 4.81 -4.41
CA PRO A 142 -4.01 5.23 -4.93
C PRO A 142 -5.17 5.08 -3.93
N GLY A 143 -4.94 4.58 -2.70
CA GLY A 143 -5.99 4.57 -1.68
C GLY A 143 -6.94 3.37 -1.72
N HIS A 144 -8.09 3.52 -1.04
CA HIS A 144 -9.16 2.55 -0.96
C HIS A 144 -9.91 2.33 -2.28
N ASP A 145 -10.06 3.37 -3.11
CA ASP A 145 -10.73 3.30 -4.41
C ASP A 145 -9.85 2.69 -5.51
N ARG A 146 -8.54 2.54 -5.22
CA ARG A 146 -7.49 1.99 -6.08
C ARG A 146 -7.33 2.76 -7.39
N LYS A 147 -7.72 4.02 -7.41
CA LYS A 147 -7.61 4.90 -8.57
C LYS A 147 -6.81 6.12 -8.18
N LEU A 148 -5.82 6.45 -9.00
CA LEU A 148 -5.08 7.68 -8.79
C LEU A 148 -6.01 8.87 -9.10
N GLY A 149 -6.34 9.68 -8.10
CA GLY A 149 -7.05 10.95 -8.30
C GLY A 149 -6.20 12.08 -8.89
N GLY A 150 -5.38 11.79 -9.91
CA GLY A 150 -4.42 12.74 -10.45
C GLY A 150 -3.43 12.11 -11.40
N THR A 151 -2.31 12.79 -11.61
CA THR A 151 -1.17 12.29 -12.38
C THR A 151 0.12 12.82 -11.78
N ILE A 152 1.21 12.06 -11.85
CA ILE A 152 2.52 12.54 -11.40
C ILE A 152 3.24 13.21 -12.57
N ASP A 153 3.47 14.52 -12.46
CA ASP A 153 4.23 15.31 -13.41
C ASP A 153 5.73 15.28 -13.03
N PRO A 154 6.66 15.01 -13.97
CA PRO A 154 8.11 15.01 -13.71
C PRO A 154 8.67 16.35 -13.20
N ALA A 155 8.01 17.47 -13.50
CA ALA A 155 8.48 18.81 -13.15
C ALA A 155 7.92 19.31 -11.81
N CYS A 156 6.69 18.95 -11.47
CA CYS A 156 5.99 19.51 -10.29
C CYS A 156 5.43 18.47 -9.31
N GLY A 157 5.54 17.17 -9.60
CA GLY A 157 5.17 16.10 -8.68
C GLY A 157 3.72 15.67 -8.85
N PHE A 158 3.07 15.23 -7.77
CA PHE A 158 1.68 14.80 -7.86
C PHE A 158 0.75 15.98 -8.13
N VAL A 159 0.04 15.94 -9.26
CA VAL A 159 -0.95 16.93 -9.68
C VAL A 159 -2.35 16.31 -9.57
N PRO A 160 -3.21 16.81 -8.67
CA PRO A 160 -4.60 16.37 -8.56
C PRO A 160 -5.41 16.65 -9.83
N ASP A 161 -6.33 15.76 -10.18
CA ASP A 161 -7.24 15.95 -11.34
C ASP A 161 -8.49 16.78 -11.02
N GLY A 162 -8.72 17.09 -9.74
CA GLY A 162 -9.88 17.86 -9.25
C GLY A 162 -11.17 17.05 -9.16
N SER A 163 -11.11 15.73 -9.31
CA SER A 163 -12.25 14.82 -9.18
C SER A 163 -12.68 14.59 -7.72
N GLY A 164 -11.82 14.92 -6.75
CA GLY A 164 -11.99 14.61 -5.34
C GLY A 164 -11.41 13.25 -4.94
N ALA A 165 -11.02 12.41 -5.90
CA ALA A 165 -10.36 11.12 -5.64
C ALA A 165 -8.96 11.31 -5.05
N GLU A 166 -8.31 12.47 -5.26
CA GLU A 166 -6.99 12.77 -4.70
C GLU A 166 -6.94 12.70 -3.16
N LYS A 167 -8.09 12.82 -2.50
CA LYS A 167 -8.20 12.79 -1.04
C LYS A 167 -7.96 11.41 -0.45
N ASP A 168 -8.15 10.37 -1.25
CA ASP A 168 -7.91 8.97 -0.85
C ASP A 168 -6.44 8.57 -1.08
N ASN A 169 -5.73 9.31 -1.94
CA ASN A 169 -4.33 9.03 -2.24
C ASN A 169 -3.44 9.31 -1.02
N LEU A 170 -2.51 8.38 -0.74
CA LEU A 170 -1.44 8.60 0.23
C LEU A 170 -0.17 8.98 -0.52
N ILE A 171 0.40 10.14 -0.21
CA ILE A 171 1.59 10.64 -0.89
C ILE A 171 2.76 10.69 0.09
N ARG A 172 3.94 10.24 -0.36
CA ARG A 172 5.22 10.41 0.31
C ARG A 172 6.24 10.96 -0.66
N THR A 173 7.06 11.86 -0.17
CA THR A 173 8.19 12.40 -0.92
C THR A 173 9.48 12.09 -0.17
N VAL A 174 10.53 11.75 -0.93
CA VAL A 174 11.86 11.48 -0.41
C VAL A 174 12.82 12.46 -1.06
N GLN A 175 13.49 13.24 -0.23
CA GLN A 175 14.52 14.19 -0.64
C GLN A 175 15.72 13.98 0.30
N ARG A 176 16.94 14.07 -0.23
CA ARG A 176 18.17 14.11 0.57
C ARG A 176 18.63 15.55 0.74
#